data_AF-A0A564ZGI9-F1
#
_entry.id   AF-A0A564ZGI9-F1
#
_cell.length_a   1.000
_cell.length_b   1.000
_cell.length_c   1.000
_cell.angle_alpha   90.00
_cell.angle_beta   90.00
_cell.angle_gamma   90.00
#
_symmetry.space_group_name_H-M   'P 1'
#
loop_
_entity.id
_entity.type
_entity.pdbx_description
1 polymer ?
#
loop_
_entity_poly.entity_id
_entity_poly.type
_entity_poly.pdbx_seq_one_letter_code
_entity_poly.pdbx_strand_id
1 'polypeptide(L)'
;MRTNVLFRLRYWRCMAVLPLLIVGAAPAFGAGDEKAPASAQSTYAERCALCHGVGGKGDGWQAKMVFWMKMPNFTDSAYMQTRSDEALLQILKAGGKTGMPAYGLKLTEPQMKELTVLVRGFSNAPAPQKPASTAAPAPQKPAGGAAPGPQKPTGAKR
;
A
#
# COMPACT_ATOMS: atom_id res chain seq x y z
N MET A 1 4.49 35.55 -48.08
CA MET A 1 5.07 35.91 -46.76
C MET A 1 6.48 35.32 -46.67
N ARG A 2 7.52 36.18 -46.65
CA ARG A 2 8.83 36.09 -45.97
C ARG A 2 9.61 34.73 -46.03
N THR A 3 10.52 34.51 -47.00
CA THR A 3 11.99 34.77 -47.04
C THR A 3 12.91 33.89 -46.17
N ASN A 4 13.82 33.15 -46.86
CA ASN A 4 15.23 32.79 -46.56
C ASN A 4 15.55 31.99 -45.28
N VAL A 5 16.06 30.75 -45.27
CA VAL A 5 17.12 30.06 -46.06
C VAL A 5 18.50 30.75 -45.97
N LEU A 6 19.38 30.11 -45.19
CA LEU A 6 20.85 30.08 -45.24
C LEU A 6 21.72 31.13 -44.50
N PHE A 7 22.72 30.55 -43.82
CA PHE A 7 24.13 30.98 -43.75
C PHE A 7 24.58 32.09 -42.78
N ARG A 8 25.25 31.67 -41.70
CA ARG A 8 26.63 32.10 -41.33
C ARG A 8 27.07 31.30 -40.09
N LEU A 9 27.98 30.34 -40.17
CA LEU A 9 29.42 30.47 -40.43
C LEU A 9 30.15 31.33 -39.38
N ARG A 10 30.68 30.71 -38.32
CA ARG A 10 32.00 30.97 -37.68
C ARG A 10 32.08 30.09 -36.43
N TYR A 11 32.67 28.90 -36.50
CA TYR A 11 34.12 28.74 -36.36
C TYR A 11 34.70 29.77 -35.37
N TRP A 12 34.49 29.51 -34.09
CA TRP A 12 35.43 29.94 -33.05
C TRP A 12 35.89 28.71 -32.28
N ARG A 13 36.65 27.87 -32.97
CA ARG A 13 37.63 27.00 -32.34
C ARG A 13 38.76 27.90 -31.87
N CYS A 14 38.81 28.23 -30.59
CA CYS A 14 40.02 28.74 -29.95
C CYS A 14 40.10 28.24 -28.51
N MET A 15 40.94 27.21 -28.36
CA MET A 15 41.96 27.09 -27.30
C MET A 15 41.55 26.67 -25.88
N ALA A 16 42.51 25.96 -25.30
CA ALA A 16 42.71 25.66 -23.88
C ALA A 16 42.02 24.40 -23.34
N VAL A 17 42.65 23.29 -23.74
CA VAL A 17 42.82 22.09 -22.92
C VAL A 17 43.35 22.50 -21.53
N LEU A 18 42.62 22.13 -20.48
CA LEU A 18 43.19 21.97 -19.13
C LEU A 18 42.68 20.63 -18.61
N PRO A 19 43.53 19.58 -18.51
CA PRO A 19 43.11 18.34 -17.88
C PRO A 19 43.16 18.60 -16.37
N LEU A 20 42.05 19.04 -15.80
CA LEU A 20 41.91 19.01 -14.35
C LEU A 20 41.66 17.54 -13.99
N LEU A 21 42.69 16.93 -13.40
CA LEU A 21 42.64 15.64 -12.71
C LEU A 21 41.53 15.71 -11.65
N ILE A 22 40.32 15.30 -12.02
CA ILE A 22 39.29 14.96 -11.03
C ILE A 22 39.67 13.56 -10.53
N VAL A 23 40.32 13.57 -9.37
CA VAL A 23 40.47 12.42 -8.47
C VAL A 23 39.12 11.69 -8.40
N GLY A 24 39.14 10.41 -8.77
CA GLY A 24 37.96 9.56 -8.78
C GLY A 24 37.36 9.40 -7.39
N ALA A 25 36.35 10.21 -7.09
CA ALA A 25 35.26 9.77 -6.25
C ALA A 25 34.32 9.00 -7.17
N ALA A 26 34.42 7.67 -7.17
CA ALA A 26 33.36 6.85 -7.71
C ALA A 26 32.06 7.31 -7.03
N PRO A 27 30.99 7.70 -7.76
CA PRO A 27 29.70 7.73 -7.13
C PRO A 27 29.49 6.31 -6.61
N ALA A 28 29.41 6.17 -5.29
CA ALA A 28 28.66 5.06 -4.74
C ALA A 28 27.29 5.21 -5.40
N PHE A 29 27.04 4.41 -6.44
CA PHE A 29 25.68 4.12 -6.86
C PHE A 29 25.03 3.64 -5.59
N GLY A 30 24.30 4.54 -4.92
CA GLY A 30 23.49 4.20 -3.79
C GLY A 30 22.72 2.95 -4.19
N ALA A 31 22.71 1.97 -3.30
CA ALA A 31 21.77 0.87 -3.37
C ALA A 31 20.46 1.48 -3.88
N GLY A 32 20.08 1.11 -5.11
CA GLY A 32 18.86 1.65 -5.72
C GLY A 32 17.77 1.51 -4.66
N ASP A 33 16.91 2.53 -4.52
CA ASP A 33 15.81 2.52 -3.59
C ASP A 33 15.00 1.22 -3.76
N GLU A 34 15.42 0.17 -3.07
CA GLU A 34 14.77 -1.13 -3.04
C GLU A 34 13.58 -0.89 -2.14
N LYS A 35 12.56 -0.29 -2.75
CA LYS A 35 11.28 0.00 -2.12
C LYS A 35 10.87 -1.29 -1.43
N ALA A 36 10.76 -1.24 -0.10
CA ALA A 36 10.38 -2.40 0.68
C ALA A 36 9.18 -3.09 0.01
N PRO A 37 9.18 -4.43 -0.07
CA PRO A 37 8.15 -5.15 -0.82
C PRO A 37 6.76 -4.69 -0.33
N ALA A 38 5.91 -4.30 -1.27
CA ALA A 38 4.55 -3.89 -0.96
C ALA A 38 3.85 -4.97 -0.12
N SER A 39 3.16 -4.57 0.94
CA SER A 39 2.43 -5.50 1.79
C SER A 39 1.29 -6.17 1.02
N ALA A 40 0.80 -7.31 1.50
CA ALA A 40 -0.38 -7.94 0.91
C ALA A 40 -1.59 -7.01 0.95
N GLN A 41 -1.77 -6.22 2.02
CA GLN A 41 -2.86 -5.25 2.15
C GLN A 41 -2.76 -4.14 1.10
N SER A 42 -1.58 -3.54 0.89
CA SER A 42 -1.42 -2.49 -0.11
C SER A 42 -1.60 -3.05 -1.52
N THR A 43 -1.01 -4.21 -1.79
CA THR A 43 -1.14 -4.90 -3.08
C THR A 43 -2.59 -5.26 -3.38
N TYR A 44 -3.33 -5.74 -2.38
CA TYR A 44 -4.76 -6.04 -2.52
C TYR A 44 -5.57 -4.77 -2.80
N ALA A 45 -5.34 -3.70 -2.05
CA ALA A 45 -6.03 -2.42 -2.24
C ALA A 45 -5.79 -1.85 -3.66
N GLU A 46 -4.56 -1.91 -4.14
CA GLU A 46 -4.16 -1.35 -5.44
C GLU A 46 -4.60 -2.20 -6.63
N ARG A 47 -4.67 -3.53 -6.49
CA ARG A 47 -4.79 -4.45 -7.64
C ARG A 47 -6.02 -5.32 -7.62
N CYS A 48 -6.51 -5.70 -6.43
CA CYS A 48 -7.55 -6.71 -6.27
C CYS A 48 -8.90 -6.08 -5.91
N ALA A 49 -8.90 -5.07 -5.04
CA ALA A 49 -10.09 -4.43 -4.50
C ALA A 49 -10.96 -3.74 -5.57
N LEU A 50 -10.39 -3.39 -6.73
CA LEU A 50 -11.15 -2.81 -7.83
C LEU A 50 -12.27 -3.74 -8.31
N CYS A 51 -12.04 -5.05 -8.31
CA CYS A 51 -13.03 -6.06 -8.69
C CYS A 51 -13.61 -6.76 -7.46
N HIS A 52 -12.76 -7.14 -6.51
CA HIS A 52 -13.16 -7.94 -5.34
C HIS A 52 -13.74 -7.11 -4.18
N GLY A 53 -13.65 -5.79 -4.26
CA GLY A 53 -14.06 -4.88 -3.19
C GLY A 53 -13.06 -4.85 -2.04
N VAL A 54 -13.05 -3.76 -1.27
CA VAL A 54 -12.17 -3.60 -0.11
C VAL A 54 -12.45 -4.67 0.95
N GLY A 55 -13.73 -5.06 1.11
CA GLY A 55 -14.16 -6.10 2.03
C GLY A 55 -14.19 -7.52 1.46
N GLY A 56 -13.69 -7.74 0.24
CA GLY A 56 -13.65 -9.08 -0.38
C GLY A 56 -15.01 -9.65 -0.79
N LYS A 57 -16.06 -8.83 -0.89
CA LYS A 57 -17.43 -9.29 -1.20
C LYS A 57 -17.69 -9.51 -2.69
N GLY A 58 -16.74 -9.15 -3.56
CA GLY A 58 -16.95 -9.15 -5.00
C GLY A 58 -17.76 -7.95 -5.51
N ASP A 59 -17.80 -6.88 -4.72
CA ASP A 59 -18.59 -5.65 -4.95
C ASP A 59 -17.71 -4.46 -5.38
N GLY A 60 -16.51 -4.74 -5.90
CA GLY A 60 -15.60 -3.72 -6.41
C GLY A 60 -16.24 -2.94 -7.58
N TRP A 61 -15.80 -1.71 -7.78
CA TRP A 61 -16.39 -0.83 -8.80
C TRP A 61 -16.29 -1.42 -10.22
N GLN A 62 -15.21 -2.14 -10.55
CA GLN A 62 -15.06 -2.85 -11.82
C GLN A 62 -16.05 -4.01 -11.95
N ALA A 63 -16.41 -4.67 -10.85
CA ALA A 63 -17.38 -5.77 -10.87
C ALA A 63 -18.76 -5.30 -11.38
N LYS A 64 -19.11 -4.03 -11.17
CA LYS A 64 -20.33 -3.42 -11.72
C LYS A 64 -20.31 -3.30 -13.24
N MET A 65 -19.12 -3.15 -13.84
CA MET A 65 -18.97 -3.06 -15.29
C MET A 65 -18.94 -4.42 -15.97
N VAL A 66 -18.55 -5.47 -15.26
CA VAL A 66 -18.60 -6.86 -15.73
C VAL A 66 -19.72 -7.64 -15.05
N PHE A 67 -20.94 -7.08 -15.02
CA PHE A 67 -22.07 -7.66 -14.28
C PHE A 67 -22.48 -9.07 -14.76
N TRP A 68 -22.16 -9.44 -15.99
CA TRP A 68 -22.36 -10.79 -16.53
C TRP A 68 -21.39 -11.82 -15.93
N MET A 69 -20.38 -11.38 -15.20
CA MET A 69 -19.35 -12.19 -14.60
C MET A 69 -19.55 -12.27 -13.08
N LYS A 70 -19.72 -13.49 -12.56
CA LYS A 70 -19.95 -13.71 -11.13
C LYS A 70 -18.63 -13.56 -10.37
N MET A 71 -18.46 -12.44 -9.67
CA MET A 71 -17.32 -12.26 -8.76
C MET A 71 -17.54 -13.12 -7.50
N PRO A 72 -16.53 -13.87 -7.03
CA PRO A 72 -16.61 -14.60 -5.77
C PRO A 72 -16.71 -13.66 -4.57
N ASN A 73 -17.45 -14.11 -3.56
CA ASN A 73 -17.53 -13.48 -2.26
C ASN A 73 -16.60 -14.23 -1.31
N PHE A 74 -15.47 -13.61 -0.93
CA PHE A 74 -14.49 -14.19 -0.02
C PHE A 74 -14.96 -14.19 1.44
N THR A 75 -16.03 -13.46 1.77
CA THR A 75 -16.65 -13.49 3.10
C THR A 75 -17.59 -14.71 3.29
N ASP A 76 -17.91 -15.43 2.22
CA ASP A 76 -18.67 -16.67 2.27
C ASP A 76 -17.73 -17.83 2.67
N SER A 77 -17.80 -18.25 3.93
CA SER A 77 -16.94 -19.30 4.48
C SER A 77 -17.19 -20.66 3.83
N ALA A 78 -18.44 -21.01 3.50
CA ALA A 78 -18.76 -22.26 2.82
C ALA A 78 -18.15 -22.29 1.42
N TYR A 79 -18.24 -21.16 0.68
CA TYR A 79 -17.56 -21.01 -0.59
C TYR A 79 -16.04 -21.16 -0.46
N MET A 80 -15.43 -20.48 0.52
CA MET A 80 -13.97 -20.51 0.70
C MET A 80 -13.46 -21.89 1.13
N GLN A 81 -14.20 -22.64 1.94
CA GLN A 81 -13.81 -24.00 2.39
C GLN A 81 -13.70 -25.01 1.25
N THR A 82 -14.43 -24.83 0.14
CA THR A 82 -14.35 -25.74 -1.02
C THR A 82 -13.09 -25.54 -1.88
N ARG A 83 -12.20 -24.63 -1.50
CA ARG A 83 -10.96 -24.30 -2.24
C ARG A 83 -9.78 -24.55 -1.34
N SER A 84 -8.70 -25.12 -1.88
CA SER A 84 -7.41 -25.20 -1.18
C SER A 84 -6.59 -23.92 -1.38
N ASP A 85 -5.58 -23.71 -0.54
CA ASP A 85 -4.68 -22.55 -0.67
C ASP A 85 -3.86 -22.63 -1.95
N GLU A 86 -3.48 -23.84 -2.37
CA GLU A 86 -2.81 -24.08 -3.65
C GLU A 86 -3.71 -23.69 -4.81
N ALA A 87 -5.00 -24.02 -4.75
CA ALA A 87 -5.94 -23.64 -5.79
C ALA A 87 -6.09 -22.11 -5.90
N LEU A 88 -6.15 -21.40 -4.76
CA LEU A 88 -6.19 -19.94 -4.72
C LEU A 88 -4.89 -19.33 -5.27
N LEU A 89 -3.74 -19.87 -4.89
CA LEU A 89 -2.44 -19.43 -5.38
C LEU A 89 -2.29 -19.67 -6.88
N GLN A 90 -2.78 -20.80 -7.41
CA GLN A 90 -2.77 -21.07 -8.85
C GLN A 90 -3.68 -20.10 -9.60
N ILE A 91 -4.85 -19.74 -9.07
CA ILE A 91 -5.72 -18.72 -9.67
C ILE A 91 -5.01 -17.36 -9.68
N LEU A 92 -4.29 -17.00 -8.61
CA LEU A 92 -3.53 -15.75 -8.56
C LEU A 92 -2.37 -15.76 -9.57
N LYS A 93 -1.68 -16.90 -9.68
CA LYS A 93 -0.53 -17.08 -10.58
C LYS A 93 -0.92 -17.07 -12.05
N ALA A 94 -1.93 -17.86 -12.43
CA ALA A 94 -2.34 -18.11 -13.81
C ALA A 94 -3.51 -17.24 -14.28
N GLY A 95 -4.19 -16.55 -13.36
CA GLY A 95 -5.45 -15.86 -13.63
C GLY A 95 -6.66 -16.79 -13.43
N GLY A 96 -7.82 -16.17 -13.24
CA GLY A 96 -9.09 -16.86 -13.09
C GLY A 96 -9.78 -17.08 -14.44
N LYS A 97 -10.53 -18.17 -14.56
CA LYS A 97 -11.29 -18.52 -15.78
C LYS A 97 -12.25 -17.42 -16.25
N THR A 98 -12.68 -16.58 -15.32
CA THR A 98 -13.60 -15.48 -15.53
C THR A 98 -12.82 -14.15 -15.51
N GLY A 99 -11.85 -13.98 -16.41
CA GLY A 99 -11.22 -12.67 -16.66
C GLY A 99 -10.35 -12.07 -15.54
N MET A 100 -10.06 -12.81 -14.46
CA MET A 100 -9.09 -12.34 -13.47
C MET A 100 -7.67 -12.44 -14.06
N PRO A 101 -6.89 -11.34 -14.07
CA PRO A 101 -5.57 -11.33 -14.70
C PRO A 101 -4.56 -12.23 -13.95
N ALA A 102 -3.59 -12.75 -14.69
CA ALA A 102 -2.46 -13.48 -14.12
C ALA A 102 -1.46 -12.55 -13.44
N TYR A 103 -0.99 -12.92 -12.24
CA TYR A 103 0.02 -12.17 -11.48
C TYR A 103 1.36 -12.90 -11.36
N GLY A 104 1.51 -14.11 -11.91
CA GLY A 104 2.72 -14.92 -11.75
C GLY A 104 4.02 -14.29 -12.31
N LEU A 105 3.90 -13.30 -13.21
CA LEU A 105 5.04 -12.52 -13.73
C LEU A 105 5.19 -11.14 -13.08
N LYS A 106 4.26 -10.76 -12.18
CA LYS A 106 4.18 -9.43 -11.56
C LYS A 106 4.44 -9.46 -10.06
N LEU A 107 4.20 -10.60 -9.42
CA LEU A 107 4.35 -10.81 -7.99
C LEU A 107 5.24 -12.03 -7.75
N THR A 108 6.07 -11.96 -6.72
CA THR A 108 6.85 -13.11 -6.28
C THR A 108 5.96 -14.16 -5.62
N GLU A 109 6.42 -15.42 -5.56
CA GLU A 109 5.67 -16.47 -4.89
C GLU A 109 5.36 -16.15 -3.40
N PRO A 110 6.31 -15.61 -2.61
CA PRO A 110 6.00 -15.14 -1.26
C PRO A 110 4.90 -14.08 -1.22
N GLN A 111 4.91 -13.09 -2.11
CA GLN A 111 3.85 -12.07 -2.18
C GLN A 111 2.49 -12.68 -2.51
N MET A 112 2.44 -13.67 -3.41
CA MET A 112 1.21 -14.39 -3.75
C MET A 112 0.68 -15.23 -2.59
N LYS A 113 1.56 -15.85 -1.78
CA LYS A 113 1.18 -16.58 -0.56
C LYS A 113 0.58 -15.63 0.48
N GLU A 114 1.21 -14.49 0.73
CA GLU A 114 0.67 -13.47 1.65
C GLU A 114 -0.70 -12.94 1.20
N LEU A 115 -0.90 -12.73 -0.10
CA LEU A 115 -2.22 -12.38 -0.65
C LEU A 115 -3.24 -13.50 -0.46
N THR A 116 -2.84 -14.76 -0.58
CA THR A 116 -3.72 -15.92 -0.35
C THR A 116 -4.19 -15.97 1.10
N VAL A 117 -3.29 -15.73 2.05
CA VAL A 117 -3.61 -15.62 3.48
C VAL A 117 -4.58 -14.46 3.74
N LEU A 118 -4.31 -13.29 3.16
CA LEU A 118 -5.23 -12.13 3.28
C LEU A 118 -6.62 -12.46 2.74
N VAL A 119 -6.71 -13.11 1.57
CA VAL A 119 -7.99 -13.50 0.95
C VAL A 119 -8.77 -14.48 1.83
N ARG A 120 -8.09 -15.46 2.44
CA ARG A 120 -8.67 -16.35 3.45
C ARG A 120 -9.23 -15.58 4.64
N GLY A 121 -8.51 -14.57 5.09
CA GLY A 121 -8.87 -13.72 6.22
C GLY A 121 -10.25 -13.08 6.11
N PHE A 122 -10.76 -12.80 4.91
CA PHE A 122 -12.10 -12.23 4.71
C PHE A 122 -13.23 -13.14 5.21
N SER A 123 -13.06 -14.46 5.16
CA SER A 123 -14.04 -15.43 5.66
C SER A 123 -13.99 -15.62 7.18
N ASN A 124 -12.90 -15.17 7.81
CA ASN A 124 -12.65 -15.28 9.25
C ASN A 124 -12.84 -13.94 9.99
N ALA A 125 -13.05 -12.84 9.25
CA ALA A 125 -13.32 -11.54 9.83
C ALA A 125 -14.73 -11.52 10.43
N PRO A 126 -14.91 -10.99 11.66
CA PRO A 126 -16.24 -10.60 12.13
C PRO A 126 -16.86 -9.68 11.08
N ALA A 127 -18.15 -9.89 10.76
CA ALA A 127 -18.85 -9.13 9.73
C ALA A 127 -18.56 -7.62 9.83
N PRO A 128 -18.41 -6.90 8.70
CA PRO A 128 -18.04 -5.49 8.71
C PRO A 128 -19.05 -4.70 9.55
N GLN A 129 -18.61 -4.23 10.71
CA GLN A 129 -19.40 -3.31 11.51
C GLN A 129 -19.57 -2.04 10.69
N LYS A 130 -20.84 -1.65 10.46
CA LYS A 130 -21.21 -0.32 10.01
C LYS A 130 -20.39 0.68 10.84
N PRO A 131 -19.72 1.69 10.25
CA PRO A 131 -18.89 2.61 11.02
C PRO A 131 -19.76 3.16 12.15
N ALA A 132 -19.41 2.79 13.39
CA ALA A 132 -19.99 3.41 14.55
C ALA A 132 -19.65 4.89 14.40
N SER A 133 -20.71 5.70 14.23
CA SER A 133 -20.60 7.14 14.40
C SER A 133 -19.83 7.35 15.70
N THR A 134 -18.72 8.07 15.61
CA THR A 134 -17.84 8.40 16.73
C THR A 134 -18.66 9.00 17.85
N ALA A 135 -19.07 8.16 18.81
CA ALA A 135 -19.39 8.62 20.14
C ALA A 135 -18.05 9.02 20.75
N ALA A 136 -17.88 10.32 20.96
CA ALA A 136 -16.76 10.88 21.70
C ALA A 136 -16.58 10.09 23.01
N PRO A 137 -15.34 9.79 23.43
CA PRO A 137 -15.13 9.13 24.71
C PRO A 137 -15.72 9.98 25.83
N ALA A 138 -16.59 9.37 26.63
CA ALA A 138 -17.17 9.98 27.82
C ALA A 138 -16.04 10.47 28.76
N PRO A 139 -16.24 11.57 29.50
CA PRO A 139 -15.21 12.13 30.36
C PRO A 139 -14.83 11.13 31.46
N GLN A 140 -13.57 10.71 31.44
CA GLN A 140 -13.00 9.88 32.50
C GLN A 140 -12.79 10.74 33.75
N LYS A 141 -13.48 10.39 34.84
CA LYS A 141 -13.25 10.95 36.17
C LYS A 141 -11.81 10.62 36.60
N PRO A 142 -10.97 11.59 36.98
CA PRO A 142 -9.63 11.29 37.46
C PRO A 142 -9.71 10.50 38.78
N ALA A 143 -9.04 9.34 38.79
CA ALA A 143 -8.77 8.56 39.99
C ALA A 143 -7.75 9.32 40.86
N GLY A 144 -8.02 9.35 42.16
CA GLY A 144 -7.29 10.15 43.14
C GLY A 144 -5.81 9.79 43.25
N GLY A 145 -4.98 10.82 43.32
CA GLY A 145 -3.58 10.77 43.72
C GLY A 145 -3.42 11.30 45.15
N ALA A 146 -2.64 10.59 45.93
CA ALA A 146 -2.38 10.77 47.35
C ALA A 146 -1.87 12.18 47.74
N ALA A 147 -2.29 12.63 48.92
CA ALA A 147 -1.84 13.85 49.56
C ALA A 147 -0.37 13.73 50.05
N PRO A 148 0.44 14.80 49.94
CA PRO A 148 1.59 14.98 50.80
C PRO A 148 1.17 15.66 52.12
N GLY A 149 1.78 15.22 53.22
CA GLY A 149 1.44 15.58 54.61
C GLY A 149 1.68 17.06 55.01
N PRO A 150 1.36 17.40 56.27
CA PRO A 150 1.17 18.77 56.70
C PRO A 150 2.48 19.54 56.88
N GLN A 151 2.56 20.74 56.29
CA GLN A 151 3.59 21.73 56.60
C GLN A 151 3.14 22.56 57.81
N LYS A 152 4.01 22.58 58.84
CA LYS A 152 3.84 23.30 60.10
C LYS A 152 3.88 24.82 59.88
N PRO A 153 3.00 25.62 60.52
CA PRO A 153 3.04 27.08 60.41
C PRO A 153 4.10 27.69 61.34
N THR A 154 5.02 28.47 60.77
CA THR A 154 5.74 29.56 61.45
C THR A 154 5.20 30.84 60.83
N GLY A 155 4.35 31.62 61.48
CA GLY A 155 4.64 32.33 62.73
C GLY A 155 4.77 33.82 62.37
N ALA A 156 3.67 34.55 62.52
CA ALA A 156 3.60 36.00 62.34
C ALA A 156 4.42 36.76 63.40
N LYS A 157 5.19 37.78 62.98
CA LYS A 157 5.56 39.07 63.63
C LYS A 157 6.27 39.89 62.53
N ARG A 158 6.15 41.20 62.35
CA ARG A 158 5.57 42.34 63.07
C ARG A 158 5.36 43.45 62.05
#